data_AF-H0A6W3-F1
#
_entry.id   AF-H0A6W3-F1
#
_cell.length_a   1.000
_cell.length_b   1.000
_cell.length_c   1.000
_cell.angle_alpha   90.00
_cell.angle_beta   90.00
_cell.angle_gamma   90.00
#
_symmetry.space_group_name_H-M   'P 1'
#
loop_
_entity.id
_entity.type
_entity.pdbx_description
1 polymer ?
#
loop_
_entity_poly.entity_id
_entity_poly.type
_entity_poly.pdbx_seq_one_letter_code
_entity_poly.pdbx_strand_id
1 'polypeptide(L)'
;MSWRDELRPASWRGVAFGVFTAEGRFGRRVVVHEYPYRDAVWVEDLGRGPRRLQVIGFLVGDDVIAQQEEMIEAAEQEGPGDLVHPQHGLVRASLVEFGSAVRHDLGRVVELHMLFIQDSQRLFPAAGLATGDLLRQAADSAATASGASFLASLEGTVRGGLEATRQAQATVRQWTSTASRLVGSAGNILNAVGGLVPGS
;
A
#
# COMPACT_ATOMS: atom_id res chain seq x y z
N MET A 1 -22.36 8.72 11.42
CA MET A 1 -21.07 8.69 10.71
C MET A 1 -20.15 9.64 11.44
N SER A 2 -18.96 9.19 11.81
CA SER A 2 -17.97 9.97 12.56
C SER A 2 -17.24 10.89 11.58
N TRP A 3 -16.81 12.07 12.03
CA TRP A 3 -15.94 12.97 11.25
C TRP A 3 -14.64 12.28 10.77
N ARG A 4 -14.22 11.22 11.47
CA ARG A 4 -13.08 10.38 11.09
C ARG A 4 -13.36 9.52 9.85
N ASP A 5 -14.61 9.17 9.61
CA ASP A 5 -15.03 8.36 8.45
C ASP A 5 -15.05 9.20 7.16
N GLU A 6 -15.02 10.53 7.27
CA GLU A 6 -15.01 11.48 6.15
C GLU A 6 -13.59 11.94 5.76
N LEU A 7 -12.56 11.58 6.54
CA LEU A 7 -11.16 11.85 6.21
C LEU A 7 -10.73 10.98 5.03
N ARG A 8 -10.95 11.47 3.81
CA ARG A 8 -10.43 10.83 2.61
C ARG A 8 -8.89 10.91 2.60
N PRO A 9 -8.19 9.81 2.27
CA PRO A 9 -6.74 9.80 2.24
C PRO A 9 -6.24 10.82 1.22
N ALA A 10 -5.41 11.75 1.67
CA ALA A 10 -4.72 12.70 0.81
C ALA A 10 -3.23 12.38 0.77
N SER A 11 -2.61 12.62 -0.38
CA SER A 11 -1.18 12.40 -0.54
C SER A 11 -0.59 13.30 -1.60
N TRP A 12 0.66 13.70 -1.44
CA TRP A 12 1.44 14.42 -2.45
C TRP A 12 2.68 13.61 -2.79
N ARG A 13 2.84 13.24 -4.06
CA ARG A 13 3.94 12.40 -4.55
C ARG A 13 4.14 11.12 -3.73
N GLY A 14 3.05 10.56 -3.20
CA GLY A 14 3.05 9.35 -2.38
C GLY A 14 3.17 9.59 -0.87
N VAL A 15 3.55 10.79 -0.42
CA VAL A 15 3.59 11.13 1.01
C VAL A 15 2.17 11.43 1.49
N ALA A 16 1.65 10.63 2.43
CA ALA A 16 0.29 10.75 2.93
C ALA A 16 0.17 11.86 4.00
N PHE A 17 -0.96 12.57 4.01
CA PHE A 17 -1.25 13.60 5.01
C PHE A 17 -2.75 13.70 5.31
N GLY A 18 -3.09 14.21 6.51
CA GLY A 18 -4.45 14.53 6.91
C GLY A 18 -4.87 15.91 6.39
N VAL A 19 -6.16 16.13 6.14
CA VAL A 19 -6.67 17.40 5.60
C VAL A 19 -7.62 18.06 6.58
N PHE A 20 -7.40 19.34 6.87
CA PHE A 20 -8.33 20.20 7.60
C PHE A 20 -9.28 20.91 6.66
N THR A 21 -8.74 21.56 5.63
CA THR A 21 -9.53 22.26 4.62
C THR A 21 -8.88 22.11 3.24
N ALA A 22 -9.73 22.07 2.23
CA ALA A 22 -9.33 22.02 0.84
C ALA A 22 -10.26 22.93 0.04
N GLU A 23 -9.67 23.97 -0.56
CA GLU A 23 -10.35 25.02 -1.31
C GLU A 23 -9.85 25.06 -2.75
N GLY A 24 -10.75 25.36 -3.68
CA GLY A 24 -10.43 25.46 -5.10
C GLY A 24 -10.85 26.81 -5.68
N ARG A 25 -9.93 27.48 -6.39
CA ARG A 25 -10.23 28.65 -7.20
C ARG A 25 -10.20 28.29 -8.68
N PHE A 26 -11.35 28.50 -9.32
CA PHE A 26 -11.62 28.15 -10.71
C PHE A 26 -12.12 29.37 -11.47
N GLY A 27 -11.81 29.49 -12.74
CA GLY A 27 -12.29 30.60 -13.55
C GLY A 27 -11.63 30.71 -14.91
N ARG A 28 -11.87 31.84 -15.55
CA ARG A 28 -11.29 32.21 -16.85
C ARG A 28 -10.35 33.39 -16.67
N ARG A 29 -9.34 33.48 -17.53
CA ARG A 29 -8.48 34.65 -17.60
C ARG A 29 -9.24 35.69 -18.40
N VAL A 30 -9.51 36.85 -17.80
CA VAL A 30 -10.23 37.94 -18.46
C VAL A 30 -9.42 39.22 -18.35
N VAL A 31 -9.49 40.06 -19.38
CA VAL A 31 -8.96 41.43 -19.37
C VAL A 31 -10.13 42.38 -19.40
N VAL A 32 -10.11 43.34 -18.48
CA VAL A 32 -11.17 44.34 -18.32
C VAL A 32 -10.65 45.65 -18.89
N HIS A 33 -11.28 46.13 -19.96
CA HIS A 33 -10.95 47.41 -20.59
C HIS A 33 -11.91 48.50 -20.11
N GLU A 34 -11.35 49.48 -19.40
CA GLU A 34 -12.06 50.65 -18.90
C GLU A 34 -11.71 51.87 -19.74
N TYR A 35 -12.72 52.64 -20.16
CA TYR A 35 -12.54 53.87 -20.94
C TYR A 35 -13.03 55.06 -20.12
N PRO A 36 -12.27 56.18 -20.05
CA PRO A 36 -12.70 57.38 -19.34
C PRO A 36 -14.09 57.87 -19.80
N TYR A 37 -14.90 58.31 -18.85
CA TYR A 37 -16.26 58.85 -19.08
C TYR A 37 -17.28 57.86 -19.68
N ARG A 38 -17.01 56.54 -19.59
CA ARG A 38 -17.96 55.51 -20.00
C ARG A 38 -18.34 54.63 -18.82
N ASP A 39 -19.65 54.51 -18.58
CA ASP A 39 -20.17 53.64 -17.52
C ASP A 39 -20.11 52.14 -17.91
N ALA A 40 -20.00 51.85 -19.21
CA ALA A 40 -19.93 50.50 -19.74
C ALA A 40 -18.47 50.02 -19.91
N VAL A 41 -18.19 48.85 -19.34
CA VAL A 41 -16.87 48.18 -19.38
C VAL A 41 -16.88 47.10 -20.46
N TRP A 42 -15.76 46.91 -21.17
CA TRP A 42 -15.59 45.81 -22.13
C TRP A 42 -14.69 44.72 -21.55
N VAL A 43 -15.21 43.50 -21.44
CA VAL A 43 -14.47 42.35 -20.90
C VAL A 43 -14.07 41.43 -22.04
N GLU A 44 -12.77 41.23 -22.21
CA GLU A 44 -12.19 40.29 -23.16
C GLU A 44 -11.79 38.98 -22.45
N ASP A 45 -12.18 37.84 -23.01
CA ASP A 45 -11.91 36.51 -22.44
C ASP A 45 -10.68 35.88 -23.10
N LEU A 46 -9.62 35.67 -22.31
CA LEU A 46 -8.33 35.10 -22.73
C LEU A 46 -8.22 33.59 -22.50
N GLY A 47 -9.34 32.91 -22.27
CA GLY A 47 -9.37 31.46 -22.10
C GLY A 47 -9.45 30.99 -20.66
N ARG A 48 -9.19 29.69 -20.46
CA ARG A 48 -9.27 29.07 -19.13
C ARG A 48 -8.13 29.57 -18.24
N GLY A 49 -8.48 30.01 -17.02
CA GLY A 49 -7.50 30.39 -16.01
C GLY A 49 -6.87 29.17 -15.33
N PRO A 50 -5.70 29.32 -14.68
CA PRO A 50 -5.11 28.26 -13.90
C PRO A 50 -6.05 27.89 -12.74
N ARG A 51 -6.28 26.59 -12.53
CA ARG A 51 -7.00 26.13 -11.34
C ARG A 51 -6.04 26.07 -10.18
N ARG A 52 -6.36 26.79 -9.11
CA ARG A 52 -5.55 26.81 -7.88
C ARG A 52 -6.27 25.97 -6.84
N LEU A 53 -5.57 25.04 -6.21
CA LEU A 53 -6.09 24.23 -5.12
C LEU A 53 -5.26 24.56 -3.88
N GLN A 54 -5.89 25.10 -2.86
CA GLN A 54 -5.26 25.38 -1.59
C GLN A 54 -5.66 24.27 -0.60
N VAL A 55 -4.68 23.63 0.00
CA VAL A 55 -4.88 22.54 0.94
C VAL A 55 -4.17 22.89 2.23
N ILE A 56 -4.91 22.88 3.33
CA ILE A 56 -4.36 22.98 4.68
C ILE A 56 -4.54 21.61 5.33
N GLY A 57 -3.42 21.02 5.72
CA GLY A 57 -3.37 19.65 6.22
C GLY A 57 -2.47 19.51 7.44
N PHE A 58 -2.24 18.27 7.83
CA PHE A 58 -1.37 17.95 8.95
C PHE A 58 -0.74 16.57 8.83
N LEU A 59 0.42 16.44 9.45
CA LEU A 59 1.08 15.18 9.76
C LEU A 59 0.92 14.92 11.26
N VAL A 60 0.71 13.66 11.63
CA VAL A 60 0.60 13.23 13.02
C VAL A 60 1.22 11.87 13.19
N GLY A 61 2.05 11.70 14.22
CA GLY A 61 2.72 10.43 14.47
C GLY A 61 3.99 10.57 15.29
N ASP A 62 4.57 9.43 15.64
CA ASP A 62 5.84 9.39 16.37
C ASP A 62 7.03 9.77 15.47
N ASP A 63 6.85 9.57 14.17
CA ASP A 63 7.77 9.79 13.06
C ASP A 63 7.49 11.11 12.31
N VAL A 64 6.69 12.01 12.89
CA VAL A 64 6.22 13.24 12.21
C VAL A 64 7.34 14.11 11.65
N ILE A 65 8.52 14.11 12.29
CA ILE A 65 9.69 14.86 11.83
C ILE A 65 10.29 14.24 10.56
N ALA A 66 10.35 12.90 10.49
CA ALA A 66 10.81 12.20 9.29
C ALA A 66 9.80 12.38 8.14
N GLN A 67 8.50 12.27 8.43
CA GLN A 67 7.45 12.54 7.45
C GLN A 67 7.47 13.99 6.95
N GLN A 68 7.81 14.95 7.83
CA GLN A 68 7.97 16.35 7.43
C GLN A 68 9.13 16.52 6.45
N GLU A 69 10.27 15.87 6.68
CA GLU A 69 11.40 15.91 5.76
C GLU A 69 11.04 15.29 4.40
N GLU A 70 10.40 14.11 4.40
CA GLU A 70 9.91 13.48 3.16
C GLU A 70 8.93 14.40 2.41
N MET A 71 8.07 15.12 3.14
CA MET A 71 7.14 16.08 2.55
C MET A 71 7.87 17.29 1.95
N ILE A 72 8.94 17.77 2.58
CA ILE A 72 9.79 18.85 2.06
C ILE A 72 10.52 18.39 0.80
N GLU A 73 11.15 17.22 0.82
CA GLU A 73 11.82 16.65 -0.37
C GLU A 73 10.82 16.47 -1.53
N ALA A 74 9.63 15.96 -1.23
CA ALA A 74 8.55 15.85 -2.20
C ALA A 74 8.04 17.22 -2.69
N ALA A 75 8.10 18.27 -1.87
CA ALA A 75 7.72 19.62 -2.27
C ALA A 75 8.75 20.26 -3.20
N GLU A 76 10.04 20.05 -2.94
CA GLU A 76 11.16 20.63 -3.68
C GLU A 76 11.49 19.89 -4.99
N GLN A 77 10.97 18.67 -5.17
CA GLN A 77 11.18 17.90 -6.40
C GLN A 77 10.65 18.63 -7.65
N GLU A 78 11.45 18.67 -8.71
CA GLU A 78 11.16 19.41 -9.94
C GLU A 78 9.88 18.91 -10.65
N GLY A 79 9.14 19.84 -11.25
CA GLY A 79 8.04 19.57 -12.16
C GLY A 79 6.71 19.25 -11.47
N PRO A 80 5.67 18.88 -12.25
CA PRO A 80 4.38 18.48 -11.70
C PRO A 80 4.47 17.09 -11.04
N GLY A 81 3.68 16.90 -9.99
CA GLY A 81 3.53 15.66 -9.23
C GLY A 81 2.08 15.25 -9.09
N ASP A 82 1.89 14.08 -8.48
CA ASP A 82 0.56 13.51 -8.26
C ASP A 82 0.03 13.94 -6.89
N LEU A 83 -1.09 14.65 -6.90
CA LEU A 83 -1.86 15.04 -5.72
C LEU A 83 -3.10 14.17 -5.63
N VAL A 84 -3.25 13.40 -4.56
CA VAL A 84 -4.54 12.80 -4.21
C VAL A 84 -5.29 13.81 -3.35
N HIS A 85 -6.24 14.51 -3.97
CA HIS A 85 -7.04 15.55 -3.34
C HIS A 85 -8.35 14.96 -2.79
N PRO A 86 -8.79 15.32 -1.58
CA PRO A 86 -9.96 14.71 -0.96
C PRO A 86 -11.24 14.83 -1.80
N GLN A 87 -11.54 15.98 -2.40
CA GLN A 87 -12.73 16.13 -3.25
C GLN A 87 -12.51 15.82 -4.74
N HIS A 88 -11.26 15.83 -5.23
CA HIS A 88 -10.97 15.78 -6.67
C HIS A 88 -10.26 14.50 -7.10
N GLY A 89 -9.93 13.61 -6.16
CA GLY A 89 -9.19 12.39 -6.42
C GLY A 89 -7.76 12.69 -6.89
N LEU A 90 -7.23 11.84 -7.77
CA LEU A 90 -5.90 12.00 -8.34
C LEU A 90 -5.86 13.18 -9.32
N VAL A 91 -5.04 14.18 -9.02
CA VAL A 91 -4.85 15.40 -9.78
C VAL A 91 -3.36 15.57 -10.06
N ARG A 92 -2.98 15.73 -11.32
CA ARG A 92 -1.64 16.20 -11.69
C ARG A 92 -1.55 17.70 -11.40
N ALA A 93 -0.62 18.10 -10.55
CA ALA A 93 -0.47 19.49 -10.14
C ALA A 93 1.01 19.86 -9.97
N SER A 94 1.31 21.15 -9.95
CA SER A 94 2.58 21.69 -9.48
C SER A 94 2.35 22.36 -8.14
N LEU A 95 3.18 22.03 -7.16
CA LEU A 95 3.18 22.74 -5.88
C LEU A 95 3.91 24.07 -6.06
N VAL A 96 3.22 25.16 -5.75
CA VAL A 96 3.71 26.54 -5.93
C VAL A 96 4.25 27.09 -4.63
N GLU A 97 3.60 26.76 -3.53
CA GLU A 97 3.94 27.23 -2.20
C GLU A 97 3.75 26.08 -1.22
N PHE A 98 4.76 25.86 -0.39
CA PHE A 98 4.76 24.89 0.68
C PHE A 98 5.21 25.57 1.96
N GLY A 99 4.44 25.40 3.03
CA GLY A 99 4.80 25.79 4.37
C GLY A 99 4.52 24.64 5.33
N SER A 100 5.43 24.43 6.29
CA SER A 100 5.20 23.52 7.41
C SER A 100 5.43 24.25 8.73
N ALA A 101 4.58 23.98 9.72
CA ALA A 101 4.66 24.59 11.04
C ALA A 101 4.47 23.52 12.13
N VAL A 102 5.46 23.38 13.01
CA VAL A 102 5.37 22.45 14.14
C VAL A 102 4.49 23.06 15.23
N ARG A 103 3.40 22.37 15.58
CA ARG A 103 2.45 22.81 16.61
C ARG A 103 2.81 22.18 17.96
N HIS A 104 3.76 22.79 18.68
CA HIS A 104 4.19 22.31 19.99
C HIS A 104 3.07 22.25 21.04
N ASP A 105 2.02 23.05 20.87
CA ASP A 105 0.83 23.11 21.72
C ASP A 105 -0.11 21.90 21.53
N LEU A 106 -0.12 21.29 20.34
CA LEU A 106 -0.97 20.15 19.98
C LEU A 106 -0.23 18.80 20.04
N GLY A 107 1.06 18.82 20.39
CA GLY A 107 1.91 17.62 20.48
C GLY A 107 2.65 17.32 19.18
N ARG A 108 2.73 16.04 18.80
CA ARG A 108 3.45 15.53 17.62
C ARG A 108 2.68 15.79 16.31
N VAL A 109 2.36 17.06 16.07
CA VAL A 109 1.57 17.51 14.91
C VAL A 109 2.34 18.58 14.15
N VAL A 110 2.41 18.42 12.83
CA VAL A 110 2.95 19.42 11.90
C VAL A 110 1.82 19.87 11.00
N GLU A 111 1.52 21.16 11.00
CA GLU A 111 0.55 21.78 10.10
C GLU A 111 1.20 22.03 8.74
N LEU A 112 0.48 21.75 7.66
CA LEU A 112 0.93 21.90 6.28
C LEU A 112 0.05 22.93 5.56
N HIS A 113 0.68 23.86 4.88
CA HIS A 113 0.02 24.81 3.99
C HIS A 113 0.54 24.61 2.57
N MET A 114 -0.36 24.27 1.66
CA MET A 114 0.01 23.90 0.29
C MET A 114 -0.85 24.64 -0.72
N LEU A 115 -0.20 25.28 -1.70
CA LEU A 115 -0.87 25.86 -2.85
C LEU A 115 -0.44 25.13 -4.12
N PHE A 116 -1.39 24.42 -4.72
CA PHE A 116 -1.20 23.71 -5.97
C PHE A 116 -1.79 24.49 -7.15
N ILE A 117 -1.13 24.43 -8.30
CA ILE A 117 -1.74 24.75 -9.59
C ILE A 117 -1.94 23.45 -10.35
N GLN A 118 -3.18 23.15 -10.73
CA GLN A 118 -3.47 21.97 -11.53
C GLN A 118 -2.77 22.09 -12.88
N ASP A 119 -1.96 21.09 -13.20
CA ASP A 119 -1.33 21.00 -14.51
C ASP A 119 -2.38 20.48 -15.51
N SER A 120 -2.77 21.32 -16.45
CA SER A 120 -3.48 20.84 -17.63
C SER A 120 -2.42 20.42 -18.63
N GLN A 121 -2.26 19.11 -18.82
CA GLN A 121 -1.35 18.51 -19.80
C GLN A 121 -1.13 19.45 -20.99
N ARG A 122 0.12 19.91 -21.17
CA ARG A 122 0.57 20.50 -22.42
C ARG A 122 0.18 19.49 -23.51
N LEU A 123 -0.82 19.79 -24.32
CA LEU A 123 -1.15 19.01 -25.52
C LEU A 123 0.00 19.18 -26.54
N PHE A 124 1.16 18.62 -26.25
CA PHE A 124 2.01 18.05 -27.28
C PHE A 124 1.59 16.58 -27.38
N PRO A 125 1.13 16.11 -28.54
CA PRO A 125 0.72 14.72 -28.69
C PRO A 125 1.97 13.83 -28.64
N ALA A 126 2.37 13.40 -27.45
CA ALA A 126 3.11 12.16 -27.30
C ALA A 126 2.05 11.06 -27.20
N ALA A 127 1.92 10.31 -28.29
CA ALA A 127 0.99 9.20 -28.43
C ALA A 127 1.01 8.32 -27.16
N GLY A 128 -0.17 8.08 -26.60
CA GLY A 128 -0.33 7.29 -25.39
C GLY A 128 0.20 5.89 -25.58
N LEU A 129 1.15 5.51 -24.72
CA LEU A 129 1.30 4.11 -24.33
C LEU A 129 0.23 3.86 -23.27
N ALA A 130 -0.79 3.12 -23.67
CA ALA A 130 -1.99 2.89 -22.89
C ALA A 130 -1.66 2.28 -21.53
N THR A 131 -1.89 3.05 -20.45
CA THR A 131 -1.84 2.58 -19.06
C THR A 131 -2.70 1.32 -18.85
N GLY A 132 -3.75 1.13 -19.66
CA GLY A 132 -4.58 -0.07 -19.65
C GLY A 132 -3.86 -1.35 -20.12
N ASP A 133 -2.87 -1.25 -21.01
CA ASP A 133 -2.11 -2.41 -21.48
C ASP A 133 -1.11 -2.88 -20.41
N LEU A 134 -0.46 -1.93 -19.73
CA LEU A 134 0.42 -2.22 -18.60
C LEU A 134 -0.35 -2.82 -17.41
N LEU A 135 -1.56 -2.31 -17.12
CA LEU A 135 -2.41 -2.87 -16.06
C LEU A 135 -2.88 -4.29 -16.37
N ARG A 136 -3.28 -4.57 -17.62
CA ARG A 136 -3.62 -5.93 -18.07
C ARG A 136 -2.42 -6.87 -17.97
N GLN A 137 -1.25 -6.44 -18.43
CA GLN A 137 -0.03 -7.25 -18.35
C GLN A 137 0.38 -7.53 -16.88
N ALA A 138 0.20 -6.57 -15.98
CA ALA A 138 0.42 -6.78 -14.55
C ALA A 138 -0.59 -7.77 -13.96
N ALA A 139 -1.87 -7.69 -14.34
CA ALA A 139 -2.90 -8.64 -13.92
C ALA A 139 -2.63 -10.06 -14.42
N ASP A 140 -2.23 -10.21 -15.69
CA ASP A 140 -1.91 -11.51 -16.31
C ASP A 140 -0.69 -12.17 -15.66
N SER A 141 0.34 -11.38 -15.33
CA SER A 141 1.53 -11.88 -14.63
C SER A 141 1.21 -12.31 -13.19
N ALA A 142 0.37 -11.57 -12.47
CA ALA A 142 -0.10 -11.94 -11.14
C ALA A 142 -0.96 -13.22 -11.15
N ALA A 143 -1.84 -13.39 -12.14
CA ALA A 143 -2.64 -14.61 -12.31
C ALA A 143 -1.75 -15.84 -12.58
N THR A 144 -0.73 -15.68 -13.42
CA THR A 144 0.23 -16.76 -13.75
C THR A 144 1.06 -17.17 -12.52
N ALA A 145 1.57 -16.21 -11.76
CA ALA A 145 2.33 -16.46 -10.54
C ALA A 145 1.50 -17.19 -9.46
N SER A 146 0.21 -16.84 -9.35
CA SER A 146 -0.74 -17.49 -8.44
C SER A 146 -0.98 -18.96 -8.82
N GLY A 147 -1.16 -19.25 -10.11
CA GLY A 147 -1.31 -20.62 -10.62
C GLY A 147 -0.06 -21.46 -10.38
N ALA A 148 1.13 -20.91 -10.65
CA ALA A 148 2.40 -21.60 -10.39
C ALA A 148 2.60 -21.92 -8.90
N SER A 149 2.23 -20.99 -8.02
CA SER A 149 2.30 -21.17 -6.56
C SER A 149 1.35 -22.26 -6.06
N PHE A 150 0.15 -22.35 -6.66
CA PHE A 150 -0.81 -23.42 -6.35
C PHE A 150 -0.32 -24.80 -6.83
N LEU A 151 0.29 -24.89 -8.02
CA LEU A 151 0.89 -26.15 -8.48
C LEU A 151 2.07 -26.57 -7.60
N ALA A 152 2.92 -25.63 -7.19
CA ALA A 152 4.02 -25.91 -6.28
C ALA A 152 3.53 -26.39 -4.90
N SER A 153 2.43 -25.84 -4.39
CA SER A 153 1.84 -26.29 -3.12
C SER A 153 1.20 -27.67 -3.22
N LEU A 154 0.56 -28.00 -4.35
CA LEU A 154 0.06 -29.34 -4.64
C LEU A 154 1.20 -30.36 -4.75
N GLU A 155 2.27 -30.05 -5.48
CA GLU A 155 3.44 -30.93 -5.57
C GLU A 155 4.12 -31.12 -4.21
N GLY A 156 4.23 -30.07 -3.41
CA GLY A 156 4.75 -30.14 -2.04
C GLY A 156 3.88 -31.02 -1.13
N THR A 157 2.55 -30.93 -1.26
CA THR A 157 1.59 -31.74 -0.50
C THR A 157 1.64 -33.21 -0.93
N VAL A 158 1.75 -33.49 -2.23
CA VAL A 158 1.87 -34.86 -2.76
C VAL A 158 3.20 -35.48 -2.35
N ARG A 159 4.32 -34.74 -2.42
CA ARG A 159 5.63 -35.21 -1.92
C ARG A 159 5.61 -35.42 -0.41
N GLY A 160 5.02 -34.51 0.36
CA GLY A 160 4.86 -34.65 1.82
C GLY A 160 4.00 -35.86 2.22
N GLY A 161 2.93 -36.13 1.47
CA GLY A 161 2.07 -37.30 1.68
C GLY A 161 2.75 -38.64 1.32
N LEU A 162 3.63 -38.64 0.32
CA LEU A 162 4.46 -39.78 -0.07
C LEU A 162 5.58 -40.08 0.95
N GLU A 163 6.15 -39.06 1.60
CA GLU A 163 7.11 -39.25 2.68
C GLU A 163 6.45 -39.72 3.98
N ALA A 164 5.26 -39.20 4.30
CA ALA A 164 4.47 -39.67 5.44
C ALA A 164 4.08 -41.15 5.34
N THR A 165 3.79 -41.65 4.13
CA THR A 165 3.49 -43.08 3.90
C THR A 165 4.74 -43.97 4.00
N ARG A 166 5.92 -43.51 3.58
CA ARG A 166 7.19 -44.24 3.79
C ARG A 166 7.58 -44.29 5.27
N GLN A 167 7.39 -43.19 6.01
CA GLN A 167 7.61 -43.17 7.46
C GLN A 167 6.64 -44.10 8.19
N ALA A 168 5.35 -44.09 7.82
CA ALA A 168 4.37 -45.01 8.39
C ALA A 168 4.74 -46.49 8.17
N GLN A 169 5.22 -46.86 6.98
CA GLN A 169 5.68 -48.23 6.71
C GLN A 169 6.97 -48.58 7.48
N ALA A 170 7.88 -47.63 7.66
CA ALA A 170 9.08 -47.82 8.48
C ALA A 170 8.72 -48.02 9.98
N THR A 171 7.78 -47.24 10.50
CA THR A 171 7.28 -47.35 11.87
C THR A 171 6.53 -48.67 12.10
N VAL A 172 5.72 -49.12 11.14
CA VAL A 172 5.04 -50.44 11.20
C VAL A 172 6.06 -51.58 11.20
N ARG A 173 7.08 -51.54 10.32
CA ARG A 173 8.15 -52.55 10.31
C ARG A 173 8.93 -52.58 11.63
N GLN A 174 9.22 -51.40 12.20
CA GLN A 174 9.87 -51.27 13.50
C GLN A 174 9.00 -51.83 14.63
N TRP A 175 7.69 -51.59 14.62
CA TRP A 175 6.73 -52.20 15.56
C TRP A 175 6.67 -53.72 15.43
N THR A 176 6.56 -54.28 14.22
CA THR A 176 6.55 -55.74 14.01
C THR A 176 7.83 -56.41 14.48
N SER A 177 9.00 -55.81 14.25
CA SER A 177 10.27 -56.35 14.75
C SER A 177 10.42 -56.22 16.28
N THR A 178 9.67 -55.32 16.92
CA THR A 178 9.65 -55.17 18.38
C THR A 178 8.66 -56.16 19.00
N ALA A 179 7.52 -56.40 18.34
CA ALA A 179 6.55 -57.42 18.72
C ALA A 179 7.12 -58.85 18.60
N SER A 180 7.85 -59.16 17.53
CA SER A 180 8.49 -60.48 17.40
C SER A 180 9.59 -60.72 18.45
N ARG A 181 10.27 -59.66 18.90
CA ARG A 181 11.22 -59.72 20.03
C ARG A 181 10.53 -60.01 21.37
N LEU A 182 9.31 -59.53 21.57
CA LEU A 182 8.51 -59.79 22.78
C LEU A 182 7.89 -61.21 22.79
N VAL A 183 7.47 -61.72 21.64
CA VAL A 183 6.95 -63.10 21.53
C VAL A 183 8.08 -64.13 21.69
N GLY A 184 9.28 -63.83 21.20
CA GLY A 184 10.47 -64.67 21.43
C GLY A 184 10.99 -64.62 22.88
N SER A 185 10.83 -63.49 23.59
CA SER A 185 11.25 -63.37 24.99
C SER A 185 10.25 -64.01 25.97
N ALA A 186 8.98 -64.16 25.60
CA ALA A 186 7.98 -64.87 26.42
C ALA A 186 8.33 -66.36 26.64
N GLY A 187 8.97 -67.02 25.67
CA GLY A 187 9.47 -68.39 25.83
C GLY A 187 10.69 -68.51 26.75
N ASN A 188 11.53 -67.47 26.82
CA ASN A 188 12.70 -67.45 27.69
C ASN A 188 12.37 -67.02 29.14
N ILE A 189 11.32 -66.21 29.34
CA ILE A 189 10.86 -65.82 30.68
C ILE A 189 10.15 -66.99 31.39
N LEU A 190 9.43 -67.85 30.67
CA LEU A 190 8.84 -69.07 31.26
C LEU A 190 9.91 -70.10 31.68
N ASN A 191 11.04 -70.19 30.98
CA ASN A 191 12.20 -70.97 31.42
C ASN A 191 13.00 -70.30 32.56
N ALA A 192 12.86 -68.99 32.77
CA ALA A 192 13.50 -68.26 33.87
C ALA A 192 12.69 -68.30 35.18
N VAL A 193 11.40 -68.66 35.14
CA VAL A 193 10.51 -68.72 36.33
C VAL A 193 10.24 -70.16 36.81
N GLY A 194 10.60 -71.19 36.02
CA GLY A 194 10.61 -72.60 36.47
C GLY A 194 11.85 -73.04 37.27
N GLY A 195 12.85 -72.17 37.44
CA GLY A 195 14.12 -72.47 38.13
C GLY A 195 14.26 -71.93 39.55
N LEU A 196 13.19 -71.38 40.15
CA LEU A 196 13.24 -70.77 41.49
C LEU A 196 12.11 -71.29 42.40
N VAL A 197 12.20 -72.56 42.80
CA VAL A 197 11.66 -73.08 44.07
C VAL A 197 12.79 -73.89 44.75
N PRO A 198 13.08 -73.69 46.06
CA PRO A 198 14.34 -74.08 46.70
C PRO A 198 14.28 -75.47 47.38
N GLY A 199 15.41 -76.19 47.43
CA GLY A 199 15.54 -77.44 48.19
C GLY A 199 16.97 -77.99 48.28
N SER A 200 17.52 -77.97 49.51
CA SER A 200 18.75 -78.57 50.07
C SER A 200 20.11 -78.20 49.47
#